data_AF-A0A938QPF3-F1
#
_entry.id   AF-A0A938QPF3-F1
#
_cell.length_a   1.000
_cell.length_b   1.000
_cell.length_c   1.000
_cell.angle_alpha   90.00
_cell.angle_beta   90.00
_cell.angle_gamma   90.00
#
_symmetry.space_group_name_H-M   'P 1'
#
loop_
_entity.id
_entity.type
_entity.pdbx_description
1 polymer ?
#
loop_
_entity_poly.entity_id
_entity_poly.type
_entity_poly.pdbx_seq_one_letter_code
_entity_poly.pdbx_strand_id
1 'polypeptide(L)'
;MNRADCVERAKNINWGQYAKEIQNLHSIASERLVELSDDIGCALSTTIKMNQIRRFLDSLRRIEHNYNDMKYQEDPQREELKKGIKHNLTMLRPKLAYAVGRTDPKKDEGKAFRNLMIVLEPAIQAAARDPENVFEKLLRFMESIIAYHRFYGGGN
;
A
#
# COMPACT_ATOMS: atom_id res chain seq x y z
N MET A 1 7.14 8.76 19.02
CA MET A 1 6.88 10.03 18.30
C MET A 1 5.58 10.66 18.79
N ASN A 2 5.46 11.98 18.67
CA ASN A 2 4.21 12.71 18.94
C ASN A 2 3.59 13.24 17.62
N ARG A 3 2.37 13.79 17.69
CA ARG A 3 1.63 14.28 16.52
C ARG A 3 2.22 15.56 15.91
N ALA A 4 2.88 16.41 16.69
CA ALA A 4 3.48 17.64 16.19
C ALA A 4 4.69 17.34 15.27
N ASP A 5 5.54 16.40 15.68
CA ASP A 5 6.67 15.94 14.87
C ASP A 5 6.21 15.28 13.57
N CYS A 6 5.06 14.58 13.60
CA CYS A 6 4.43 13.98 12.44
C CYS A 6 4.05 15.04 11.38
N VAL A 7 3.35 16.10 11.76
CA VAL A 7 2.90 17.13 10.80
C VAL A 7 4.08 17.78 10.07
N GLU A 8 5.20 17.99 10.75
CA GLU A 8 6.40 18.57 10.12
C GLU A 8 7.11 17.58 9.20
N ARG A 9 7.22 16.30 9.58
CA ARG A 9 7.76 15.26 8.69
C ARG A 9 6.92 15.08 7.44
N ALA A 10 5.59 15.08 7.57
CA ALA A 10 4.66 14.90 6.45
C ALA A 10 4.85 15.93 5.34
N LYS A 11 5.22 17.17 5.66
CA LYS A 11 5.49 18.24 4.68
C LYS A 11 6.76 17.98 3.85
N ASN A 12 7.72 17.26 4.44
CA ASN A 12 9.05 17.06 3.86
C ASN A 12 9.18 15.70 3.12
N ILE A 13 8.10 14.92 3.02
CA ILE A 13 8.11 13.64 2.33
C ILE A 13 8.38 13.85 0.83
N ASN A 14 9.47 13.22 0.36
CA ASN A 14 9.73 13.08 -1.06
C ASN A 14 9.08 11.79 -1.59
N TRP A 15 7.83 11.90 -2.01
CA TRP A 15 7.03 10.76 -2.52
C TRP A 15 7.68 10.05 -3.71
N GLY A 16 8.39 10.80 -4.58
CA GLY A 16 9.10 10.22 -5.72
C GLY A 16 10.29 9.37 -5.29
N GLN A 17 11.01 9.76 -4.25
CA GLN A 17 12.07 8.95 -3.66
C GLN A 17 11.50 7.68 -3.02
N TYR A 18 10.40 7.79 -2.27
CA TYR A 18 9.75 6.63 -1.65
C TYR A 18 9.29 5.64 -2.70
N ALA A 19 8.72 6.10 -3.82
CA ALA A 19 8.33 5.25 -4.94
C ALA A 19 9.51 4.48 -5.54
N LYS A 20 10.69 5.11 -5.69
CA LYS A 20 11.90 4.45 -6.20
C LYS A 20 12.40 3.36 -5.26
N GLU A 21 12.39 3.60 -3.96
CA GLU A 21 12.74 2.59 -2.96
C GLU A 21 11.75 1.41 -3.06
N ILE A 22 10.45 1.71 -3.05
CA ILE A 22 9.34 0.75 -3.03
C ILE A 22 9.22 -0.07 -4.31
N GLN A 23 9.73 0.41 -5.45
CA GLN A 23 9.82 -0.38 -6.68
C GLN A 23 10.61 -1.69 -6.46
N ASN A 24 11.52 -1.70 -5.49
CA ASN A 24 12.30 -2.87 -5.08
C ASN A 24 11.84 -3.40 -3.71
N LEU A 25 10.52 -3.44 -3.47
CA LEU A 25 9.92 -3.82 -2.18
C LEU A 25 10.51 -5.10 -1.54
N HIS A 26 10.87 -6.09 -2.37
CA HIS A 26 11.47 -7.35 -1.92
C HIS A 26 12.81 -7.17 -1.19
N SER A 27 13.61 -6.15 -1.52
CA SER A 27 14.95 -5.92 -0.95
C SER A 27 14.98 -4.88 0.16
N ILE A 28 13.87 -4.18 0.42
CA ILE A 28 13.79 -3.20 1.50
C ILE A 28 13.86 -3.92 2.85
N ALA A 29 14.72 -3.39 3.74
CA ALA A 29 14.85 -3.82 5.12
C ALA A 29 13.57 -3.51 5.93
N SER A 30 13.23 -4.36 6.89
CA SER A 30 12.00 -4.22 7.67
C SER A 30 11.91 -2.88 8.40
N GLU A 31 13.04 -2.42 8.95
CA GLU A 31 13.18 -1.15 9.66
C GLU A 31 12.83 0.01 8.74
N ARG A 32 13.37 0.00 7.51
CA ARG A 32 13.09 1.02 6.51
C ARG A 32 11.63 0.99 6.07
N LEU A 33 11.05 -0.20 5.93
CA LEU A 33 9.63 -0.33 5.59
C LEU A 33 8.73 0.28 6.67
N VAL A 34 9.07 0.08 7.94
CA VAL A 34 8.36 0.67 9.09
C VAL A 34 8.48 2.20 9.09
N GLU A 35 9.66 2.75 8.84
CA GLU A 35 9.86 4.22 8.71
C GLU A 35 9.00 4.81 7.59
N LEU A 36 9.03 4.19 6.40
CA LEU A 36 8.21 4.62 5.27
C LEU A 36 6.72 4.56 5.62
N SER A 37 6.26 3.47 6.24
CA SER A 37 4.87 3.32 6.67
C SER A 37 4.46 4.34 7.71
N ASP A 38 5.36 4.70 8.63
CA ASP A 38 5.12 5.72 9.65
C ASP A 38 4.92 7.09 9.04
N ASP A 39 5.84 7.54 8.19
CA ASP A 39 5.75 8.84 7.51
C ASP A 39 4.48 8.92 6.65
N ILE A 40 4.18 7.86 5.90
CA ILE A 40 2.97 7.80 5.05
C ILE A 40 1.72 7.80 5.93
N GLY A 41 1.63 6.91 6.93
CA GLY A 41 0.47 6.82 7.83
C GLY A 41 0.19 8.15 8.52
N CYS A 42 1.25 8.81 9.00
CA CYS A 42 1.22 10.18 9.52
C CYS A 42 0.63 11.16 8.50
N ALA A 43 1.21 11.26 7.31
CA ALA A 43 0.80 12.23 6.28
C ALA A 43 -0.66 12.06 5.84
N LEU A 44 -1.18 10.83 5.88
CA LEU A 44 -2.55 10.53 5.49
C LEU A 44 -3.56 10.71 6.63
N SER A 45 -3.11 10.70 7.89
CA SER A 45 -3.99 10.70 9.08
C SER A 45 -4.88 11.94 9.19
N THR A 46 -4.45 13.07 8.62
CA THR A 46 -5.16 14.35 8.66
C THR A 46 -6.02 14.62 7.42
N THR A 47 -5.82 13.86 6.34
CA THR A 47 -6.43 14.16 5.03
C THR A 47 -7.33 13.05 4.50
N ILE A 48 -7.05 11.78 4.79
CA ILE A 48 -7.79 10.63 4.27
C ILE A 48 -8.50 9.91 5.42
N LYS A 49 -9.77 9.56 5.21
CA LYS A 49 -10.53 8.76 6.17
C LYS A 49 -10.06 7.30 6.16
N MET A 50 -10.01 6.71 7.36
CA MET A 50 -9.60 5.32 7.58
C MET A 50 -10.38 4.33 6.70
N ASN A 51 -11.69 4.53 6.57
CA ASN A 51 -12.55 3.68 5.74
C ASN A 51 -12.19 3.71 4.24
N GLN A 52 -11.53 4.77 3.74
CA GLN A 52 -11.12 4.85 2.34
C GLN A 52 -9.84 4.06 2.09
N ILE A 53 -8.85 4.13 2.99
CA ILE A 53 -7.62 3.33 2.89
C ILE A 53 -7.85 1.85 3.25
N ARG A 54 -8.74 1.56 4.19
CA ARG A 54 -9.06 0.18 4.61
C ARG A 54 -9.64 -0.66 3.46
N ARG A 55 -10.41 -0.07 2.55
CA ARG A 55 -10.93 -0.76 1.36
C ARG A 55 -9.83 -1.35 0.47
N PHE A 56 -8.64 -0.73 0.44
CA PHE A 56 -7.48 -1.27 -0.25
C PHE A 56 -6.92 -2.49 0.49
N LEU A 57 -6.77 -2.40 1.81
CA LEU A 57 -6.37 -3.55 2.64
C LEU A 57 -7.36 -4.72 2.49
N ASP A 58 -8.67 -4.45 2.51
CA ASP A 58 -9.69 -5.49 2.30
C ASP A 58 -9.53 -6.19 0.95
N SER A 59 -9.06 -5.46 -0.07
CA SER A 59 -8.76 -6.05 -1.39
C SER A 59 -7.52 -6.93 -1.37
N LEU A 60 -6.49 -6.56 -0.61
CA LEU A 60 -5.31 -7.39 -0.42
C LEU A 60 -5.62 -8.64 0.41
N ARG A 61 -6.45 -8.54 1.46
CA ARG A 61 -6.89 -9.69 2.27
C ARG A 61 -7.63 -10.75 1.45
N ARG A 62 -8.41 -10.33 0.45
CA ARG A 62 -9.03 -11.28 -0.50
C ARG A 62 -7.99 -12.03 -1.34
N ILE A 63 -6.92 -11.36 -1.73
CA ILE A 63 -5.82 -11.98 -2.49
C ILE A 63 -5.00 -12.90 -1.57
N GLU A 64 -4.83 -12.53 -0.31
CA GLU A 64 -4.10 -13.30 0.70
C GLU A 64 -4.66 -14.71 0.87
N HIS A 65 -6.00 -14.88 0.80
CA HIS A 65 -6.61 -16.20 0.87
C HIS A 65 -6.05 -17.14 -0.23
N ASN A 66 -6.13 -16.71 -1.50
CA ASN A 66 -5.60 -17.49 -2.63
C ASN A 66 -4.07 -17.66 -2.55
N TYR A 67 -3.36 -16.66 -2.02
CA TYR A 67 -1.91 -16.73 -1.81
C TYR A 67 -1.52 -17.77 -0.76
N ASN A 68 -2.27 -17.86 0.33
CA ASN A 68 -2.06 -18.89 1.34
C ASN A 68 -2.36 -20.28 0.78
N ASP A 69 -3.43 -20.44 0.01
CA ASP A 69 -3.73 -21.70 -0.67
C ASP A 69 -2.59 -22.11 -1.61
N MET A 70 -2.07 -21.16 -2.41
CA MET A 70 -0.96 -21.38 -3.35
C MET A 70 0.30 -21.94 -2.66
N LYS A 71 0.60 -21.54 -1.42
CA LYS A 71 1.79 -22.01 -0.68
C LYS A 71 1.78 -23.51 -0.39
N TYR A 72 0.60 -24.14 -0.39
CA TYR A 72 0.44 -25.57 -0.08
C TYR A 72 0.13 -26.43 -1.31
N GLN A 73 0.05 -25.83 -2.50
CA GLN A 73 -0.19 -26.56 -3.75
C GLN A 73 1.12 -26.89 -4.46
N GLU A 74 1.08 -27.94 -5.26
CA GLU A 74 2.13 -28.30 -6.22
C GLU A 74 1.70 -27.93 -7.65
N ASP A 75 2.62 -28.07 -8.59
CA ASP A 75 2.33 -27.86 -10.01
C ASP A 75 1.39 -28.98 -10.53
N PRO A 76 0.39 -28.65 -11.38
CA PRO A 76 0.17 -27.36 -12.06
C PRO A 76 -0.74 -26.38 -11.30
N GLN A 77 -1.38 -26.79 -10.20
CA GLN A 77 -2.39 -26.00 -9.50
C GLN A 77 -1.80 -24.73 -8.88
N ARG A 78 -0.57 -24.82 -8.36
CA ARG A 78 0.19 -23.68 -7.85
C ARG A 78 0.35 -22.56 -8.88
N GLU A 79 0.70 -22.92 -10.13
CA GLU A 79 0.87 -21.94 -11.21
C GLU A 79 -0.46 -21.31 -11.67
N GLU A 80 -1.56 -22.05 -11.62
CA GLU A 80 -2.90 -21.49 -11.87
C GLU A 80 -3.28 -20.44 -10.82
N LEU A 81 -3.11 -20.76 -9.53
CA LEU A 81 -3.34 -19.82 -8.43
C LEU A 81 -2.44 -18.59 -8.54
N LYS A 82 -1.15 -18.78 -8.87
CA LYS A 82 -0.20 -17.68 -9.09
C LYS A 82 -0.64 -16.74 -10.20
N LYS A 83 -1.18 -17.26 -11.32
CA LYS A 83 -1.77 -16.44 -12.40
C LYS A 83 -2.98 -15.66 -11.91
N GLY A 84 -3.88 -16.28 -11.15
CA GLY A 84 -5.04 -15.62 -10.55
C GLY A 84 -4.66 -14.49 -9.59
N ILE A 85 -3.68 -14.73 -8.72
CA ILE A 85 -3.14 -13.73 -7.80
C ILE A 85 -2.54 -12.55 -8.57
N LYS A 86 -1.70 -12.82 -9.58
CA LYS A 86 -1.10 -11.80 -10.45
C LYS A 86 -2.18 -10.95 -11.14
N HIS A 87 -3.23 -11.58 -11.66
CA HIS A 87 -4.36 -10.87 -12.26
C HIS A 87 -5.04 -9.95 -11.24
N ASN A 88 -5.38 -10.48 -10.06
CA ASN A 88 -6.06 -9.71 -9.01
C ASN A 88 -5.24 -8.52 -8.51
N LEU A 89 -3.92 -8.70 -8.33
CA LEU A 89 -3.00 -7.61 -7.99
C LEU A 89 -2.97 -6.54 -9.08
N THR A 90 -2.87 -6.95 -10.35
CA THR A 90 -2.90 -6.03 -11.50
C THR A 90 -4.17 -5.18 -11.51
N MET A 91 -5.32 -5.78 -11.16
CA MET A 91 -6.62 -5.11 -11.09
C MET A 91 -6.78 -4.16 -9.89
N LEU A 92 -5.83 -4.09 -8.96
CA LEU A 92 -5.83 -3.05 -7.92
C LEU A 92 -5.46 -1.67 -8.49
N ARG A 93 -4.66 -1.62 -9.56
CA ARG A 93 -4.21 -0.38 -10.21
C ARG A 93 -5.36 0.48 -10.73
N PRO A 94 -6.32 -0.04 -11.53
CA PRO A 94 -7.48 0.75 -11.94
C PRO A 94 -8.37 1.18 -10.76
N LYS A 95 -8.46 0.38 -9.69
CA LYS A 95 -9.18 0.78 -8.45
C LYS A 95 -8.52 1.97 -7.76
N LEU A 96 -7.19 1.98 -7.72
CA LEU A 96 -6.38 3.08 -7.20
C LEU A 96 -6.54 4.35 -8.06
N ALA A 97 -6.46 4.21 -9.38
CA ALA A 97 -6.68 5.31 -10.31
C ALA A 97 -8.10 5.91 -10.16
N TYR A 98 -9.13 5.08 -10.01
CA TYR A 98 -10.49 5.56 -9.75
C TYR A 98 -10.61 6.29 -8.41
N ALA A 99 -9.97 5.76 -7.34
CA ALA A 99 -9.98 6.40 -6.03
C ALA A 99 -9.35 7.80 -6.06
N VAL A 100 -8.30 7.99 -6.86
CA VAL A 100 -7.70 9.30 -7.15
C VAL A 100 -8.64 10.16 -8.00
N GLY A 101 -9.15 9.63 -9.11
CA GLY A 101 -9.92 10.38 -10.10
C GLY A 101 -11.29 10.87 -9.62
N ARG A 102 -11.89 10.21 -8.63
CA ARG A 102 -13.16 10.64 -8.02
C ARG A 102 -13.00 11.77 -6.99
N THR A 103 -11.77 12.08 -6.59
CA THR A 103 -11.49 13.16 -5.62
C THR A 103 -11.03 14.42 -6.34
N ASP A 104 -11.47 15.59 -5.87
CA ASP A 104 -11.09 16.86 -6.47
C ASP A 104 -9.56 17.05 -6.33
N PRO A 105 -8.82 17.19 -7.45
CA PRO A 105 -7.38 17.31 -7.39
C PRO A 105 -6.89 18.58 -6.70
N LYS A 106 -7.71 19.62 -6.56
CA LYS A 106 -7.32 20.87 -5.90
C LYS A 106 -7.39 20.75 -4.37
N LYS A 107 -8.14 19.78 -3.84
CA LYS A 107 -8.29 19.53 -2.40
C LYS A 107 -7.13 18.70 -1.85
N ASP A 108 -6.84 18.87 -0.57
CA ASP A 108 -5.75 18.16 0.10
C ASP A 108 -5.98 16.65 0.14
N GLU A 109 -7.23 16.20 0.27
CA GLU A 109 -7.61 14.79 0.12
C GLU A 109 -7.17 14.23 -1.24
N GLY A 110 -7.43 14.95 -2.34
CA GLY A 110 -7.06 14.50 -3.69
C GLY A 110 -5.54 14.48 -3.91
N LYS A 111 -4.80 15.42 -3.31
CA LYS A 111 -3.33 15.38 -3.30
C LYS A 111 -2.82 14.18 -2.50
N ALA A 112 -3.41 13.91 -1.34
CA ALA A 112 -3.03 12.78 -0.49
C ALA A 112 -3.28 11.42 -1.19
N PHE A 113 -4.40 11.27 -1.91
CA PHE A 113 -4.64 10.07 -2.72
C PHE A 113 -3.63 9.92 -3.86
N ARG A 114 -3.23 11.01 -4.52
CA ARG A 114 -2.16 10.95 -5.53
C ARG A 114 -0.82 10.53 -4.93
N ASN A 115 -0.46 11.09 -3.79
CA ASN A 115 0.75 10.73 -3.06
C ASN A 115 0.76 9.24 -2.66
N LEU A 116 -0.37 8.75 -2.13
CA LEU A 116 -0.54 7.33 -1.85
C LEU A 116 -0.41 6.49 -3.14
N MET A 117 -0.98 6.94 -4.26
CA MET A 117 -0.88 6.24 -5.53
C MET A 117 0.57 6.15 -6.05
N ILE A 118 1.35 7.22 -5.92
CA ILE A 118 2.78 7.26 -6.31
C ILE A 118 3.57 6.13 -5.64
N VAL A 119 3.20 5.78 -4.40
CA VAL A 119 3.85 4.74 -3.61
C VAL A 119 3.24 3.35 -3.84
N LEU A 120 1.91 3.23 -3.87
CA LEU A 120 1.27 1.92 -3.97
C LEU A 120 1.36 1.31 -5.38
N GLU A 121 1.34 2.13 -6.42
CA GLU A 121 1.43 1.66 -7.81
C GLU A 121 2.70 0.81 -8.06
N PRO A 122 3.93 1.28 -7.75
CA PRO A 122 5.13 0.45 -7.92
C PRO A 122 5.17 -0.76 -6.99
N ALA A 123 4.62 -0.65 -5.77
CA ALA A 123 4.52 -1.76 -4.82
C ALA A 123 3.62 -2.90 -5.36
N ILE A 124 2.45 -2.54 -5.89
CA ILE A 124 1.50 -3.45 -6.51
C ILE A 124 2.11 -4.09 -7.76
N GLN A 125 2.80 -3.31 -8.59
CA GLN A 125 3.49 -3.83 -9.78
C GLN A 125 4.63 -4.80 -9.42
N ALA A 126 5.40 -4.53 -8.34
CA ALA A 126 6.40 -5.46 -7.84
C ALA A 126 5.75 -6.77 -7.38
N ALA A 127 4.68 -6.70 -6.59
CA ALA A 127 3.94 -7.87 -6.15
C ALA A 127 3.29 -8.64 -7.30
N ALA A 128 2.77 -7.98 -8.34
CA ALA A 128 2.20 -8.67 -9.49
C ALA A 128 3.26 -9.36 -10.36
N ARG A 129 4.48 -8.82 -10.42
CA ARG A 129 5.61 -9.44 -11.15
C ARG A 129 6.10 -10.71 -10.46
N ASP A 130 6.19 -10.67 -9.13
CA ASP A 130 6.63 -11.80 -8.31
C ASP A 130 5.75 -11.95 -7.05
N PRO A 131 4.54 -12.52 -7.19
CA PRO A 131 3.62 -12.64 -6.07
C PRO A 131 4.18 -13.46 -4.92
N GLU A 132 4.99 -14.46 -5.22
CA GLU A 132 5.52 -15.41 -4.26
C GLU A 132 6.41 -14.74 -3.21
N ASN A 133 7.36 -13.92 -3.66
CA ASN A 133 8.35 -13.30 -2.78
C ASN A 133 7.94 -11.92 -2.28
N VAL A 134 6.97 -11.26 -2.92
CA VAL A 134 6.73 -9.83 -2.72
C VAL A 134 5.35 -9.52 -2.13
N PHE A 135 4.34 -10.37 -2.36
CA PHE A 135 2.98 -10.10 -1.90
C PHE A 135 2.88 -9.89 -0.39
N GLU A 136 3.54 -10.74 0.40
CA GLU A 136 3.48 -10.64 1.86
C GLU A 136 4.10 -9.33 2.38
N LYS A 137 5.19 -8.84 1.75
CA LYS A 137 5.75 -7.52 2.07
C LYS A 137 4.80 -6.38 1.71
N LEU A 138 4.09 -6.47 0.58
CA LEU A 138 3.07 -5.47 0.21
C LEU A 138 1.93 -5.43 1.24
N LEU A 139 1.45 -6.60 1.66
CA LEU A 139 0.39 -6.70 2.67
C LEU A 139 0.83 -6.06 3.99
N ARG A 140 2.00 -6.45 4.51
CA ARG A 140 2.57 -5.89 5.76
C ARG A 140 2.81 -4.39 5.68
N PHE A 141 3.26 -3.89 4.52
CA PHE A 141 3.43 -2.46 4.28
C PHE A 141 2.10 -1.71 4.40
N MET A 142 1.03 -2.22 3.79
CA MET A 142 -0.30 -1.63 3.87
C MET A 142 -0.89 -1.68 5.27
N GLU A 143 -0.71 -2.79 5.99
CA GLU A 143 -1.10 -2.90 7.39
C GLU A 143 -0.39 -1.87 8.27
N SER A 144 0.91 -1.70 8.05
CA SER A 144 1.74 -0.76 8.80
C SER A 144 1.31 0.69 8.54
N ILE A 145 1.01 1.06 7.29
CA ILE A 145 0.45 2.39 6.96
C ILE A 145 -0.86 2.62 7.72
N ILE A 146 -1.76 1.63 7.76
CA ILE A 146 -3.04 1.73 8.46
C ILE A 146 -2.85 1.83 9.97
N ALA A 147 -1.91 1.08 10.53
CA ALA A 147 -1.58 1.14 11.96
C ALA A 147 -1.10 2.54 12.36
N TYR A 148 -0.16 3.11 11.61
CA TYR A 148 0.34 4.46 11.87
C TYR A 148 -0.71 5.54 11.58
N HIS A 149 -1.51 5.39 10.53
CA HIS A 149 -2.66 6.27 10.29
C HIS A 149 -3.58 6.35 11.52
N ARG A 150 -3.90 5.20 12.12
CA ARG A 150 -4.70 5.15 13.35
C ARG A 150 -3.96 5.76 14.54
N PHE A 151 -2.68 5.45 14.71
CA PHE A 151 -1.84 5.96 15.78
C PHE A 151 -1.82 7.50 15.82
N TYR A 152 -1.74 8.15 14.66
CA TYR A 152 -1.76 9.62 14.55
C TYR A 152 -3.17 10.25 14.62
N GLY A 153 -4.19 9.46 14.95
CA GLY A 153 -5.56 9.94 15.18
C GLY A 153 -6.46 9.88 13.95
N GLY A 154 -6.08 9.12 12.92
CA GLY A 154 -6.92 8.87 11.76
C GLY A 154 -8.28 8.27 12.13
N GLY A 155 -9.34 8.95 11.69
CA GLY A 155 -10.74 8.62 11.97
C GLY A 155 -11.50 8.09 10.75
N ASN A 156 -12.80 7.80 10.93
CA ASN A 156 -13.73 7.36 9.88
C ASN A 156 -14.40 8.54 9.15
#